data_AF-A0A1G3KZ43-F1
#
_entry.id   AF-A0A1G3KZ43-F1
#
_cell.length_a   1.000
_cell.length_b   1.000
_cell.length_c   1.000
_cell.angle_alpha   90.00
_cell.angle_beta   90.00
_cell.angle_gamma   90.00
#
_symmetry.space_group_name_H-M   'P 1'
#
loop_
_entity.id
_entity.type
_entity.pdbx_description
1 polymer ?
#
loop_
_entity_poly.entity_id
_entity_poly.type
_entity_poly.pdbx_seq_one_letter_code
_entity_poly.pdbx_strand_id
1 'polypeptide(L)'
;MKNTLIFALLFVNFFVFCKEGFFLQNRTGVLIKIDMESASKKNMPAQKGPTIEDLLKDISIKDFEETYLNKIKNQVDKDFILSVYGKDEEKYYIKNNFILDKLSFIVVKKNIISNLNDKEKKVFEKNYKLDKQKKFYVINSSLSDEQKLAISNQVIPYLIRVVFLEYNRENEMQTGFNNPGSPMPHKFPRVFDASSKGYFDIHFVLGYRFEDPNDPNINFTFGAGLNLTNIIMPSLELSFKHNFHLSGYAFEPYIGGVIYGGWMDGFPIGFSFMGGADLFPMDKDGNRNFYVLGEARLGIVLYSQIYFDTGKNTEGIWKKLSILAEGGIYLGAGYRFDR
;
A
#
# COMPACT_ATOMS: atom_id res chain seq x y z
N MET A 1 -7.07 16.39 26.89
CA MET A 1 -7.13 17.74 27.50
C MET A 1 -5.83 18.53 27.39
N LYS A 2 -4.66 18.03 27.83
CA LYS A 2 -3.38 18.77 27.71
C LYS A 2 -3.01 19.15 26.26
N ASN A 3 -3.20 18.25 25.29
CA ASN A 3 -2.88 18.54 23.88
C ASN A 3 -3.86 19.53 23.26
N THR A 4 -5.14 19.51 23.65
CA THR A 4 -6.17 20.46 23.20
C THR A 4 -5.87 21.87 23.70
N LEU A 5 -5.36 22.01 24.92
CA LEU A 5 -4.98 23.29 25.52
C LEU A 5 -3.72 23.88 24.87
N ILE A 6 -2.73 23.04 24.54
CA ILE A 6 -1.54 23.47 23.80
C ILE A 6 -1.92 23.89 22.38
N PHE A 7 -2.81 23.14 21.72
CA PHE A 7 -3.30 23.48 20.38
C PHE A 7 -4.09 24.79 20.39
N ALA A 8 -4.97 24.99 21.37
CA ALA A 8 -5.70 26.24 21.56
C ALA A 8 -4.77 27.41 21.91
N LEU A 9 -3.76 27.22 22.77
CA LEU A 9 -2.78 28.26 23.11
C LEU A 9 -1.85 28.61 21.93
N LEU A 10 -1.50 27.65 21.07
CA LEU A 10 -0.76 27.91 19.83
C LEU A 10 -1.64 28.64 18.80
N PHE A 11 -2.91 28.23 18.62
CA PHE A 11 -3.86 28.91 17.73
C PHE A 11 -4.15 30.33 18.18
N VAL A 12 -4.40 30.54 19.48
CA VAL A 12 -4.72 31.86 20.04
C VAL A 12 -3.50 32.80 19.99
N ASN A 13 -2.27 32.32 20.27
CA ASN A 13 -1.08 33.15 20.10
C ASN A 13 -0.78 33.50 18.63
N PHE A 14 -1.19 32.66 17.67
CA PHE A 14 -1.07 32.98 16.24
C PHE A 14 -2.03 34.13 15.85
N PHE A 15 -3.27 34.13 16.38
CA PHE A 15 -4.24 35.20 16.16
C PHE A 15 -3.87 36.54 16.83
N VAL A 16 -3.14 36.51 17.95
CA VAL A 16 -2.76 37.72 18.71
C VAL A 16 -1.62 38.52 18.07
N PHE A 17 -0.90 37.96 17.08
CA PHE A 17 0.16 38.65 16.32
C PHE A 17 -0.21 38.99 14.86
N CYS A 18 -1.48 38.84 14.45
CA CYS A 18 -1.90 39.05 13.06
C CYS A 18 -1.70 40.49 12.59
N LYS A 19 -0.62 40.71 11.83
CA LYS A 19 -0.39 41.86 10.94
C LYS A 19 -1.15 41.68 9.62
N GLU A 20 -1.28 42.77 8.87
CA GLU A 20 -1.73 42.79 7.46
C GLU A 20 -1.15 41.63 6.65
N GLY A 21 -1.97 40.97 5.85
CA GLY A 21 -1.54 39.85 4.99
C GLY A 21 -1.78 38.45 5.56
N PHE A 22 -2.29 38.31 6.79
CA PHE A 22 -2.78 37.02 7.30
C PHE A 22 -4.01 36.55 6.49
N PHE A 23 -4.17 35.24 6.30
CA PHE A 23 -5.36 34.70 5.64
C PHE A 23 -5.82 33.35 6.21
N LEU A 24 -7.10 33.07 5.99
CA LEU A 24 -7.75 31.79 6.21
C LEU A 24 -8.39 31.34 4.89
N GLN A 25 -8.20 30.07 4.54
CA GLN A 25 -8.69 29.51 3.28
C GLN A 25 -9.27 28.12 3.51
N ASN A 26 -10.46 27.88 2.98
CA ASN A 26 -11.01 26.53 2.85
C ASN A 26 -11.03 26.12 1.37
N ARG A 27 -10.74 24.85 1.09
CA ARG A 27 -10.90 24.27 -0.25
C ARG A 27 -11.55 22.90 -0.14
N THR A 28 -12.42 22.60 -1.09
CA THR A 28 -13.03 21.27 -1.24
C THR A 28 -12.93 20.84 -2.68
N GLY A 29 -12.64 19.57 -2.92
CA GLY A 29 -12.38 19.13 -4.28
C GLY A 29 -12.33 17.62 -4.45
N VAL A 30 -12.12 17.24 -5.70
CA VAL A 30 -11.92 15.86 -6.10
C VAL A 30 -10.44 15.66 -6.39
N LEU A 31 -9.85 14.63 -5.78
CA LEU A 31 -8.48 14.20 -5.99
C LEU A 31 -8.49 12.79 -6.59
N ILE A 32 -7.84 12.63 -7.73
CA ILE A 32 -7.66 11.33 -8.38
C ILE A 32 -6.21 10.91 -8.12
N LYS A 33 -6.03 9.71 -7.56
CA LYS A 33 -4.71 9.09 -7.44
C LYS A 33 -4.64 7.87 -8.33
N ILE A 34 -3.54 7.77 -9.07
CA ILE A 34 -3.27 6.71 -10.04
C ILE A 34 -1.97 6.04 -9.61
N ASP A 35 -2.01 4.72 -9.46
CA ASP A 35 -0.79 3.94 -9.27
C ASP A 35 -0.06 3.79 -10.60
N MET A 36 1.09 4.46 -10.69
CA MET A 36 1.93 4.44 -11.88
C MET A 36 2.61 3.07 -12.09
N GLU A 37 2.80 2.30 -11.01
CA GLU A 37 3.49 1.02 -11.07
C GLU A 37 2.55 -0.11 -11.55
N SER A 38 1.31 -0.18 -11.08
CA SER A 38 0.30 -1.11 -11.61
C SER A 38 -0.23 -0.73 -12.99
N ALA A 39 -0.27 0.55 -13.37
CA ALA A 39 -0.63 0.95 -14.73
C ALA A 39 0.33 0.35 -15.79
N SER A 40 1.55 -0.01 -15.39
CA SER A 40 2.57 -0.63 -16.26
C SER A 40 2.79 -2.13 -16.00
N LYS A 41 2.26 -2.70 -14.91
CA LYS A 41 2.41 -4.11 -14.53
C LYS A 41 1.05 -4.80 -14.42
N LYS A 42 0.90 -5.92 -15.12
CA LYS A 42 -0.30 -6.79 -15.07
C LYS A 42 -0.64 -7.10 -13.61
N ASN A 43 -1.85 -6.73 -13.16
CA ASN A 43 -2.34 -7.04 -11.82
C ASN A 43 -2.23 -8.55 -11.58
N MET A 44 -1.43 -8.94 -10.60
CA MET A 44 -1.39 -10.29 -10.09
C MET A 44 -2.23 -10.36 -8.80
N PRO A 45 -2.93 -11.48 -8.55
CA PRO A 45 -2.94 -12.67 -9.39
C PRO A 45 -4.00 -12.57 -10.52
N ALA A 46 -3.65 -13.07 -11.70
CA ALA A 46 -4.55 -13.16 -12.85
C ALA A 46 -5.56 -14.32 -12.70
N GLN A 47 -5.24 -15.33 -11.89
CA GLN A 47 -6.09 -16.49 -11.60
C GLN A 47 -5.95 -16.88 -10.12
N LYS A 48 -6.80 -17.76 -9.59
CA LYS A 48 -6.60 -18.30 -8.22
C LYS A 48 -5.75 -19.56 -8.28
N GLY A 49 -4.84 -19.73 -7.31
CA GLY A 49 -4.05 -20.95 -7.15
C GLY A 49 -4.92 -22.15 -6.77
N PRO A 50 -4.42 -23.38 -6.96
CA PRO A 50 -5.14 -24.57 -6.51
C PRO A 50 -5.25 -24.57 -4.98
N THR A 51 -6.46 -24.82 -4.49
CA THR A 51 -6.68 -25.09 -3.05
C THR A 51 -6.20 -26.50 -2.70
N ILE A 52 -6.08 -26.81 -1.41
CA ILE A 52 -5.72 -28.18 -0.98
C ILE A 52 -6.80 -29.17 -1.44
N GLU A 53 -8.06 -28.76 -1.36
CA GLU A 53 -9.20 -29.55 -1.80
C GLU A 53 -9.18 -29.80 -3.31
N ASP A 54 -8.68 -28.86 -4.11
CA ASP A 54 -8.53 -29.04 -5.56
C ASP A 54 -7.40 -30.02 -5.91
N LEU A 55 -6.33 -30.06 -5.12
CA LEU A 55 -5.21 -30.98 -5.32
C LEU A 55 -5.54 -32.43 -4.95
N LEU A 56 -6.50 -32.62 -4.04
CA LEU A 56 -6.97 -33.95 -3.62
C LEU A 56 -7.95 -34.58 -4.63
N LYS A 57 -8.46 -33.80 -5.59
CA LYS A 57 -9.32 -34.30 -6.66
C LYS A 57 -8.49 -34.92 -7.77
N ASP A 58 -9.12 -35.83 -8.49
CA ASP A 58 -8.59 -36.35 -9.74
C ASP A 58 -8.55 -35.23 -10.80
N ILE A 59 -7.42 -35.08 -11.48
CA ILE A 59 -7.20 -34.04 -12.50
C ILE A 59 -6.96 -34.73 -13.84
N SER A 60 -7.60 -34.27 -14.91
CA SER A 60 -7.38 -34.85 -16.25
C SER A 60 -5.90 -34.77 -16.64
N ILE A 61 -5.41 -35.74 -17.42
CA ILE A 61 -4.00 -35.74 -17.88
C ILE A 61 -3.63 -34.43 -18.54
N LYS A 62 -4.49 -33.94 -19.44
CA LYS A 62 -4.26 -32.70 -20.17
C LYS A 62 -4.17 -31.50 -19.24
N ASP A 63 -5.14 -31.34 -18.34
CA ASP A 63 -5.18 -30.18 -17.44
C ASP A 63 -3.99 -30.20 -16.47
N PHE A 64 -3.61 -31.37 -15.97
CA PHE A 64 -2.46 -31.51 -15.08
C PHE A 64 -1.15 -31.15 -15.77
N GLU A 65 -0.94 -31.67 -16.98
CA GLU A 65 0.30 -31.44 -17.73
C GLU A 65 0.43 -29.98 -18.19
N GLU A 66 -0.63 -29.39 -18.76
CA GLU A 66 -0.63 -28.02 -19.29
C GLU A 66 -0.62 -26.96 -18.17
N THR A 67 -1.43 -27.17 -17.12
CA THR A 67 -1.62 -26.15 -16.06
C THR A 67 -0.50 -26.17 -15.03
N TYR A 68 0.01 -27.35 -14.68
CA TYR A 68 0.94 -27.53 -13.57
C TYR A 68 2.30 -28.07 -14.01
N LEU A 69 2.35 -29.29 -14.56
CA LEU A 69 3.61 -30.03 -14.72
C LEU A 69 4.59 -29.36 -15.69
N ASN A 70 4.11 -28.85 -16.83
CA ASN A 70 4.95 -28.25 -17.87
C ASN A 70 5.54 -26.89 -17.46
N LYS A 71 4.97 -26.23 -16.44
CA LYS A 71 5.48 -24.95 -15.92
C LYS A 71 6.62 -25.12 -14.91
N ILE A 72 6.80 -26.31 -14.35
CA ILE A 72 7.86 -26.60 -13.39
C ILE A 72 9.20 -26.71 -14.12
N LYS A 73 10.05 -25.69 -13.95
CA LYS A 73 11.37 -25.61 -14.60
C LYS A 73 12.45 -26.40 -13.86
N ASN A 74 12.32 -26.59 -12.55
CA ASN A 74 13.31 -27.29 -11.74
C ASN A 74 13.03 -28.80 -11.75
N GLN A 75 14.03 -29.59 -12.16
CA GLN A 75 13.88 -31.04 -12.24
C GLN A 75 13.60 -31.70 -10.89
N VAL A 76 14.19 -31.22 -9.79
CA VAL A 76 13.98 -31.75 -8.43
C VAL A 76 12.52 -31.56 -8.00
N ASP A 77 11.93 -30.40 -8.30
CA ASP A 77 10.52 -30.13 -8.01
C ASP A 77 9.61 -31.00 -8.89
N LYS A 78 9.96 -31.16 -10.16
CA LYS A 78 9.21 -32.00 -11.11
C LYS A 78 9.22 -33.47 -10.70
N ASP A 79 10.38 -34.00 -10.34
CA ASP A 79 10.56 -35.38 -9.86
C ASP A 79 9.77 -35.60 -8.56
N PHE A 80 9.77 -34.62 -7.66
CA PHE A 80 8.95 -34.67 -6.46
C PHE A 80 7.45 -34.78 -6.79
N ILE A 81 6.92 -33.93 -7.66
CA ILE A 81 5.51 -33.98 -8.07
C ILE A 81 5.16 -35.33 -8.71
N LEU A 82 6.00 -35.85 -9.60
CA LEU A 82 5.79 -37.15 -10.24
C LEU A 82 5.92 -38.33 -9.26
N SER A 83 6.66 -38.17 -8.17
CA SER A 83 6.77 -39.20 -7.13
C SER A 83 5.48 -39.36 -6.32
N VAL A 84 4.78 -38.25 -6.05
CA VAL A 84 3.58 -38.24 -5.20
C VAL A 84 2.28 -38.45 -5.98
N TYR A 85 2.27 -38.11 -7.27
CA TYR A 85 1.13 -38.40 -8.15
C TYR A 85 1.25 -39.78 -8.82
N GLY A 86 0.12 -40.48 -8.90
CA GLY A 86 -0.12 -41.60 -9.80
C GLY A 86 -0.77 -41.10 -11.10
N LYS A 87 -0.68 -41.93 -12.14
CA LYS A 87 -1.29 -41.69 -13.45
C LYS A 87 -2.01 -42.97 -13.87
N ASP A 88 -3.27 -42.85 -14.26
CA ASP A 88 -4.00 -43.89 -14.98
C ASP A 88 -4.23 -43.45 -16.45
N GLU A 89 -5.17 -44.08 -17.15
CA GLU A 89 -5.42 -43.80 -18.56
C GLU A 89 -6.04 -42.40 -18.82
N GLU A 90 -6.70 -41.80 -17.83
CA GLU A 90 -7.50 -40.58 -18.02
C GLU A 90 -7.05 -39.42 -17.12
N LYS A 91 -6.44 -39.71 -15.96
CA LYS A 91 -6.22 -38.74 -14.88
C LYS A 91 -4.92 -38.94 -14.10
N TYR A 92 -4.51 -37.85 -13.46
CA TYR A 92 -3.56 -37.84 -12.37
C TYR A 92 -4.31 -37.80 -11.03
N TYR A 93 -3.78 -38.54 -10.05
CA TYR A 93 -4.32 -38.62 -8.69
C TYR A 93 -3.20 -38.67 -7.66
N ILE A 94 -3.41 -38.16 -6.44
CA ILE A 94 -2.42 -38.29 -5.37
C ILE A 94 -2.39 -39.73 -4.88
N LYS A 95 -1.20 -40.31 -4.74
CA LYS A 95 -1.04 -41.69 -4.24
C LYS A 95 -1.42 -41.77 -2.75
N ASN A 96 -2.52 -42.45 -2.45
CA ASN A 96 -3.03 -42.59 -1.07
C ASN A 96 -2.15 -43.46 -0.15
N ASN A 97 -1.28 -44.30 -0.71
CA ASN A 97 -0.41 -45.23 0.02
C ASN A 97 1.09 -44.87 -0.12
N PHE A 98 1.41 -43.61 -0.39
CA PHE A 98 2.79 -43.17 -0.56
C PHE A 98 3.37 -42.62 0.74
N ILE A 99 4.45 -43.24 1.22
CA ILE A 99 5.21 -42.74 2.37
C ILE A 99 6.33 -41.84 1.86
N LEU A 100 6.28 -40.56 2.23
CA LEU A 100 7.32 -39.59 1.91
C LEU A 100 8.45 -39.70 2.94
N ASP A 101 9.30 -40.72 2.81
CA ASP A 101 10.38 -40.97 3.77
C ASP A 101 11.51 -39.95 3.70
N LYS A 102 11.77 -39.41 2.51
CA LYS A 102 12.86 -38.48 2.23
C LYS A 102 12.38 -37.35 1.34
N LEU A 103 12.79 -36.14 1.68
CA LEU A 103 12.44 -34.93 0.93
C LEU A 103 13.67 -34.05 0.73
N SER A 104 13.91 -33.63 -0.51
CA SER A 104 15.06 -32.78 -0.84
C SER A 104 14.99 -31.46 -0.08
N PHE A 105 16.12 -31.03 0.49
CA PHE A 105 16.23 -29.73 1.16
C PHE A 105 15.84 -28.55 0.26
N ILE A 106 16.05 -28.66 -1.05
CA ILE A 106 15.68 -27.61 -2.02
C ILE A 106 14.16 -27.44 -2.05
N VAL A 107 13.42 -28.55 -2.10
CA VAL A 107 11.95 -28.59 -2.07
C VAL A 107 11.40 -28.05 -0.75
N VAL A 108 12.16 -28.13 0.35
CA VAL A 108 11.72 -27.64 1.67
C VAL A 108 12.06 -26.18 1.91
N LYS A 109 13.34 -25.81 1.74
CA LYS A 109 13.85 -24.48 2.11
C LYS A 109 13.27 -23.37 1.24
N LYS A 110 13.04 -23.64 -0.05
CA LYS A 110 12.54 -22.64 -1.01
C LYS A 110 11.03 -22.40 -0.87
N ASN A 111 10.31 -23.38 -0.33
CA ASN A 111 8.87 -23.52 -0.51
C ASN A 111 8.12 -23.55 0.84
N ILE A 112 8.54 -24.39 1.79
CA ILE A 112 7.74 -24.77 2.97
C ILE A 112 7.86 -23.75 4.10
N ILE A 113 9.09 -23.44 4.52
CA ILE A 113 9.32 -22.72 5.80
C ILE A 113 8.76 -21.28 5.75
N SER A 114 8.67 -20.70 4.55
CA SER A 114 8.14 -19.35 4.32
C SER A 114 6.62 -19.30 4.17
N ASN A 115 5.95 -20.42 3.86
CA ASN A 115 4.54 -20.42 3.44
C ASN A 115 3.61 -21.37 4.23
N LEU A 116 4.14 -22.22 5.11
CA LEU A 116 3.32 -22.98 6.06
C LEU A 116 2.86 -22.13 7.23
N ASN A 117 1.66 -22.39 7.74
CA ASN A 117 1.25 -21.83 9.02
C ASN A 117 1.98 -22.54 10.19
N ASP A 118 1.94 -21.93 11.38
CA ASP A 118 2.66 -22.42 12.56
C ASP A 118 2.27 -23.84 12.97
N LYS A 119 1.03 -24.25 12.72
CA LYS A 119 0.56 -25.60 13.06
C LYS A 119 1.17 -26.64 12.12
N GLU A 120 1.12 -26.39 10.82
CA GLU A 120 1.69 -27.26 9.79
C GLU A 120 3.20 -27.35 9.90
N LYS A 121 3.87 -26.22 10.14
CA LYS A 121 5.31 -26.16 10.37
C LYS A 121 5.72 -27.00 11.57
N LYS A 122 4.99 -26.91 12.69
CA LYS A 122 5.24 -27.75 13.87
C LYS A 122 5.04 -29.23 13.58
N VAL A 123 4.04 -29.61 12.78
CA VAL A 123 3.84 -31.01 12.37
C VAL A 123 5.01 -31.49 11.52
N PHE A 124 5.48 -30.68 10.56
CA PHE A 124 6.63 -31.02 9.74
C PHE A 124 7.91 -31.14 10.57
N GLU A 125 8.26 -30.13 11.36
CA GLU A 125 9.50 -30.08 12.16
C GLU A 125 9.53 -31.14 13.27
N LYS A 126 8.36 -31.56 13.79
CA LYS A 126 8.28 -32.66 14.77
C LYS A 126 8.61 -34.02 14.15
N ASN A 127 8.20 -34.23 12.90
CA ASN A 127 8.25 -35.55 12.27
C ASN A 127 9.37 -35.71 11.24
N TYR A 128 9.89 -34.62 10.67
CA TYR A 128 10.99 -34.62 9.71
C TYR A 128 12.22 -33.93 10.29
N LYS A 129 13.37 -34.58 10.18
CA LYS A 129 14.67 -34.00 10.58
C LYS A 129 15.58 -33.82 9.38
N LEU A 130 16.26 -32.66 9.33
CA LEU A 130 17.24 -32.37 8.29
C LEU A 130 18.54 -33.15 8.53
N ASP A 131 18.86 -34.06 7.62
CA ASP A 131 20.21 -34.57 7.43
C ASP A 131 21.02 -33.52 6.66
N LYS A 132 21.83 -32.73 7.37
CA LYS A 132 22.64 -31.65 6.80
C LYS A 132 23.71 -32.13 5.81
N GLN A 133 24.21 -33.35 5.98
CA GLN A 133 25.26 -33.90 5.12
C GLN A 133 24.68 -34.30 3.77
N LYS A 134 23.53 -34.98 3.79
CA LYS A 134 22.87 -35.47 2.58
C LYS A 134 21.94 -34.43 1.94
N LYS A 135 21.62 -33.34 2.66
CA LYS A 135 20.67 -32.29 2.24
C LYS A 135 19.26 -32.86 1.97
N PHE A 136 18.80 -33.76 2.84
CA PHE A 136 17.44 -34.29 2.83
C PHE A 136 16.78 -34.14 4.20
N TYR A 137 15.49 -33.88 4.21
CA TYR A 137 14.64 -34.10 5.37
C TYR A 137 14.21 -35.56 5.37
N VAL A 138 14.38 -36.22 6.51
CA VAL A 138 14.05 -37.64 6.69
C VAL A 138 12.99 -37.76 7.75
N ILE A 139 11.94 -38.54 7.48
CA ILE A 139 10.90 -38.82 8.47
C ILE A 139 11.50 -39.58 9.66
N ASN A 140 10.97 -39.34 10.86
CA ASN A 140 11.48 -39.95 12.08
C ASN A 140 11.35 -41.48 11.99
N SER A 141 12.49 -42.17 12.10
CA SER A 141 12.57 -43.63 11.96
C SER A 141 11.88 -44.39 13.10
N SER A 142 11.59 -43.74 14.24
CA SER A 142 10.88 -44.36 15.36
C SER A 142 9.36 -44.47 15.16
N LEU A 143 8.82 -43.94 14.07
CA LEU A 143 7.40 -44.01 13.74
C LEU A 143 7.07 -45.34 13.05
N SER A 144 5.87 -45.89 13.33
CA SER A 144 5.34 -47.03 12.56
C SER A 144 4.98 -46.61 11.13
N ASP A 145 4.88 -47.56 10.20
CA ASP A 145 4.55 -47.24 8.81
C ASP A 145 3.14 -46.63 8.67
N GLU A 146 2.18 -47.02 9.50
CA GLU A 146 0.87 -46.37 9.60
C GLU A 146 0.97 -44.90 10.02
N GLN A 147 1.82 -44.60 11.00
CA GLN A 147 2.07 -43.23 11.45
C GLN A 147 2.75 -42.41 10.36
N LYS A 148 3.76 -42.98 9.70
CA LYS A 148 4.46 -42.32 8.58
C LYS A 148 3.52 -42.03 7.42
N LEU A 149 2.62 -42.96 7.11
CA LEU A 149 1.61 -42.79 6.08
C LEU A 149 0.63 -41.65 6.43
N ALA A 150 0.12 -41.64 7.66
CA ALA A 150 -0.77 -40.56 8.13
C ALA A 150 -0.10 -39.18 8.07
N ILE A 151 1.17 -39.09 8.46
CA ILE A 151 1.97 -37.86 8.36
C ILE A 151 2.20 -37.46 6.89
N SER A 152 2.52 -38.42 6.03
CA SER A 152 2.74 -38.17 4.60
C SER A 152 1.47 -37.63 3.94
N ASN A 153 0.32 -38.24 4.21
CA ASN A 153 -0.98 -37.78 3.71
C ASN A 153 -1.35 -36.37 4.19
N GLN A 154 -0.90 -35.98 5.39
CA GLN A 154 -1.04 -34.61 5.86
C GLN A 154 -0.09 -33.66 5.13
N VAL A 155 1.19 -34.01 4.98
CA VAL A 155 2.23 -33.08 4.49
C VAL A 155 2.18 -32.90 2.97
N ILE A 156 1.97 -33.98 2.20
CA ILE A 156 2.08 -34.01 0.73
C ILE A 156 1.23 -32.92 0.04
N PRO A 157 -0.07 -32.73 0.36
CA PRO A 157 -0.88 -31.72 -0.31
C PRO A 157 -0.32 -30.30 -0.15
N TYR A 158 0.23 -29.96 1.02
CA TYR A 158 0.87 -28.67 1.25
C TYR A 158 2.12 -28.49 0.38
N LEU A 159 2.95 -29.53 0.28
CA LEU A 159 4.17 -29.48 -0.54
C LEU A 159 3.85 -29.27 -2.02
N ILE A 160 2.88 -30.02 -2.54
CA ILE A 160 2.42 -29.91 -3.92
C ILE A 160 1.90 -28.50 -4.18
N ARG A 161 1.02 -27.99 -3.31
CA ARG A 161 0.44 -26.65 -3.44
C ARG A 161 1.52 -25.61 -3.57
N VAL A 162 2.52 -25.64 -2.69
CA VAL A 162 3.59 -24.66 -2.69
C VAL A 162 4.44 -24.74 -3.96
N VAL A 163 4.80 -25.94 -4.42
CA VAL A 163 5.52 -26.11 -5.69
C VAL A 163 4.71 -25.52 -6.84
N PHE A 164 3.41 -25.79 -6.90
CA PHE A 164 2.56 -25.24 -7.96
C PHE A 164 2.43 -23.71 -7.88
N LEU A 165 2.29 -23.14 -6.68
CA LEU A 165 2.24 -21.68 -6.51
C LEU A 165 3.56 -20.99 -6.92
N GLU A 166 4.71 -21.61 -6.64
CA GLU A 166 6.03 -21.05 -7.00
C GLU A 166 6.22 -20.93 -8.52
N TYR A 167 5.70 -21.89 -9.29
CA TYR A 167 5.79 -21.87 -10.77
C TYR A 167 4.56 -21.30 -11.46
N ASN A 168 3.48 -21.04 -10.71
CA ASN A 168 2.28 -20.37 -11.17
C ASN A 168 2.06 -19.06 -10.40
N ARG A 169 3.06 -18.18 -10.38
CA ARG A 169 3.01 -16.91 -9.62
C ARG A 169 1.90 -15.96 -10.06
N GLU A 170 1.35 -16.16 -11.25
CA GLU A 170 0.13 -15.47 -11.69
C GLU A 170 -1.10 -15.86 -10.87
N ASN A 171 -0.99 -16.84 -9.96
CA ASN A 171 -2.13 -17.43 -9.26
C ASN A 171 -2.31 -16.97 -7.79
N GLU A 172 -1.32 -16.34 -7.14
CA GLU A 172 -1.48 -15.75 -5.79
C GLU A 172 -0.56 -14.52 -5.55
N MET A 173 -1.07 -13.53 -4.80
CA MET A 173 -0.25 -12.46 -4.22
C MET A 173 0.34 -12.90 -2.87
N GLN A 174 1.59 -12.55 -2.61
CA GLN A 174 2.23 -12.78 -1.32
C GLN A 174 1.73 -11.74 -0.31
N THR A 175 0.70 -12.06 0.47
CA THR A 175 0.28 -11.26 1.63
C THR A 175 0.97 -11.79 2.90
N GLY A 176 1.77 -10.97 3.59
CA GLY A 176 2.38 -11.33 4.87
C GLY A 176 1.33 -11.51 5.97
N PHE A 177 1.52 -12.47 6.87
CA PHE A 177 0.48 -13.00 7.76
C PHE A 177 0.85 -12.92 9.28
N ASN A 178 -0.09 -12.65 10.20
CA ASN A 178 0.06 -12.73 11.68
C ASN A 178 -0.22 -14.15 12.24
N ASN A 179 -0.33 -14.31 13.58
CA ASN A 179 -0.29 -15.58 14.36
C ASN A 179 -1.35 -16.70 14.06
N PRO A 180 -2.40 -16.48 13.26
CA PRO A 180 -3.21 -17.50 12.60
C PRO A 180 -3.17 -17.39 11.06
N GLY A 181 -2.16 -16.74 10.50
CA GLY A 181 -2.07 -16.50 9.09
C GLY A 181 -2.82 -15.24 8.59
N SER A 182 -2.81 -14.07 9.27
CA SER A 182 -3.57 -12.89 8.77
C SER A 182 -2.80 -11.55 8.84
N PRO A 183 -2.59 -10.75 7.78
CA PRO A 183 -2.33 -9.33 8.03
C PRO A 183 -3.58 -8.76 8.71
N MET A 184 -3.48 -8.28 9.96
CA MET A 184 -4.61 -7.54 10.54
C MET A 184 -4.75 -6.21 9.80
N PRO A 185 -5.95 -5.89 9.25
CA PRO A 185 -6.24 -4.52 8.90
C PRO A 185 -6.43 -3.75 10.20
N HIS A 186 -5.57 -2.76 10.46
CA HIS A 186 -6.01 -1.65 11.30
C HIS A 186 -7.30 -1.09 10.71
N LYS A 187 -8.30 -0.79 11.54
CA LYS A 187 -9.64 -0.28 11.17
C LYS A 187 -9.66 1.09 10.48
N PHE A 188 -8.53 1.55 9.95
CA PHE A 188 -8.41 2.72 9.08
C PHE A 188 -7.75 2.26 7.78
N PRO A 189 -8.24 2.62 6.60
CA PRO A 189 -7.56 2.30 5.35
C PRO A 189 -6.21 3.04 5.33
N ARG A 190 -5.16 2.36 5.79
CA ARG A 190 -3.77 2.85 5.84
C ARG A 190 -2.98 2.52 4.58
N VAL A 191 -3.57 1.77 3.66
CA VAL A 191 -2.98 1.38 2.38
C VAL A 191 -3.85 1.98 1.29
N PHE A 192 -3.25 2.79 0.42
CA PHE A 192 -3.87 3.14 -0.85
C PHE A 192 -3.94 1.84 -1.64
N ASP A 193 -5.14 1.27 -1.77
CA ASP A 193 -5.36 0.15 -2.68
C ASP A 193 -4.96 0.65 -4.06
N ALA A 194 -3.94 0.03 -4.65
CA ALA A 194 -3.13 0.57 -5.75
C ALA A 194 -3.90 0.50 -7.09
N SER A 195 -5.05 1.16 -7.10
CA SER A 195 -6.02 1.24 -8.17
C SER A 195 -6.37 2.71 -8.36
N SER A 196 -6.67 3.11 -9.59
CA SER A 196 -7.15 4.46 -9.88
C SER A 196 -8.42 4.72 -9.07
N LYS A 197 -8.31 5.59 -8.06
CA LYS A 197 -9.42 5.89 -7.16
C LYS A 197 -9.60 7.39 -7.03
N GLY A 198 -10.87 7.80 -7.11
CA GLY A 198 -11.30 9.15 -6.78
C GLY A 198 -11.46 9.30 -5.28
N TYR A 199 -11.02 10.44 -4.77
CA TYR A 199 -11.09 10.87 -3.39
C TYR A 199 -11.77 12.23 -3.32
N PHE A 200 -12.45 12.50 -2.21
CA PHE A 200 -12.97 13.83 -1.91
C PHE A 200 -12.15 14.45 -0.78
N ASP A 201 -11.65 15.65 -0.97
CA ASP A 201 -10.75 16.32 -0.04
C ASP A 201 -11.39 17.58 0.53
N ILE A 202 -11.10 17.85 1.81
CA ILE A 202 -11.41 19.12 2.48
C ILE A 202 -10.14 19.68 3.11
N HIS A 203 -9.76 20.89 2.74
CA HIS A 203 -8.57 21.57 3.22
C HIS A 203 -8.96 22.80 4.06
N PHE A 204 -8.26 22.97 5.17
CA PHE A 204 -8.28 24.17 5.99
C PHE A 204 -6.85 24.69 6.08
N VAL A 205 -6.59 25.85 5.49
CA VAL A 205 -5.27 26.47 5.45
C VAL A 205 -5.32 27.83 6.12
N LEU A 206 -4.35 28.09 6.98
CA LEU A 206 -4.04 29.41 7.49
C LEU A 206 -2.66 29.79 6.99
N GLY A 207 -2.41 31.08 6.85
CA GLY A 207 -1.11 31.50 6.35
C GLY A 207 -0.90 32.99 6.34
N TYR A 208 0.18 33.37 5.66
CA TYR A 208 0.58 34.75 5.53
C TYR A 208 1.03 35.04 4.10
N ARG A 209 0.59 36.19 3.58
CA ARG A 209 1.01 36.75 2.31
C ARG A 209 2.05 37.83 2.56
N PHE A 210 3.15 37.71 1.84
CA PHE A 210 4.23 38.67 1.80
C PHE A 210 4.11 39.44 0.49
N GLU A 211 3.84 40.72 0.60
CA GLU A 211 3.65 41.62 -0.53
C GLU A 211 4.51 42.87 -0.32
N ASP A 212 5.35 43.20 -1.31
CA ASP A 212 6.03 44.49 -1.36
C ASP A 212 5.21 45.46 -2.24
N PRO A 213 4.69 46.56 -1.70
CA PRO A 213 3.94 47.54 -2.49
C PRO A 213 4.79 48.23 -3.57
N ASN A 214 6.13 48.15 -3.50
CA ASN A 214 7.05 48.78 -4.46
C ASN A 214 7.64 47.79 -5.47
N ASP A 215 7.51 46.49 -5.25
CA ASP A 215 7.99 45.46 -6.18
C ASP A 215 6.92 44.38 -6.38
N PRO A 216 6.17 44.42 -7.51
CA PRO A 216 5.11 43.44 -7.78
C PRO A 216 5.63 42.01 -7.97
N ASN A 217 6.95 41.81 -8.11
CA ASN A 217 7.56 40.47 -8.15
C ASN A 217 7.65 39.83 -6.76
N ILE A 218 7.56 40.62 -5.69
CA ILE A 218 7.56 40.15 -4.30
C ILE A 218 6.11 40.02 -3.85
N ASN A 219 5.46 38.95 -4.32
CA ASN A 219 4.11 38.59 -3.91
C ASN A 219 4.02 37.06 -3.73
N PHE A 220 4.25 36.60 -2.52
CA PHE A 220 4.27 35.17 -2.20
C PHE A 220 3.47 34.86 -0.95
N THR A 221 2.87 33.69 -0.93
CA THR A 221 2.00 33.21 0.14
C THR A 221 2.59 31.94 0.73
N PHE A 222 2.72 31.91 2.05
CA PHE A 222 3.02 30.69 2.80
C PHE A 222 1.79 30.27 3.60
N GLY A 223 1.39 29.01 3.47
CA GLY A 223 0.25 28.43 4.17
C GLY A 223 0.60 27.13 4.87
N ALA A 224 -0.01 26.91 6.02
CA ALA A 224 0.01 25.65 6.75
C ALA A 224 -1.43 25.23 7.05
N GLY A 225 -1.72 23.94 7.01
CA GLY A 225 -3.10 23.50 7.12
C GLY A 225 -3.31 22.03 7.41
N LEU A 226 -4.59 21.68 7.45
CA LEU A 226 -5.09 20.32 7.54
C LEU A 226 -5.79 19.97 6.25
N ASN A 227 -5.41 18.84 5.66
CA ASN A 227 -6.17 18.19 4.59
C ASN A 227 -6.88 16.96 5.17
N LEU A 228 -8.17 16.81 4.87
CA LEU A 228 -9.02 15.68 5.22
C LEU A 228 -9.43 14.95 3.94
N THR A 229 -8.64 13.95 3.56
CA THR A 229 -9.01 13.07 2.44
C THR A 229 -10.09 12.09 2.89
N ASN A 230 -11.18 12.03 2.13
CA ASN A 230 -12.42 11.30 2.41
C ASN A 230 -12.97 11.53 3.84
N ILE A 231 -12.72 12.70 4.45
CA ILE A 231 -13.15 13.07 5.81
C ILE A 231 -12.46 12.25 6.94
N ILE A 232 -11.73 11.18 6.60
CA ILE A 232 -11.19 10.20 7.56
C ILE A 232 -9.66 10.21 7.69
N MET A 233 -8.96 10.91 6.79
CA MET A 233 -7.50 10.89 6.70
C MET A 233 -6.92 12.30 6.89
N PRO A 234 -6.61 12.72 8.13
CA PRO A 234 -5.96 14.01 8.37
C PRO A 234 -4.49 13.97 8.00
N SER A 235 -4.05 14.91 7.16
CA SER A 235 -2.64 15.16 6.87
C SER A 235 -2.30 16.63 7.08
N LEU A 236 -1.07 16.91 7.54
CA LEU A 236 -0.54 18.27 7.53
C LEU A 236 -0.30 18.71 6.09
N GLU A 237 -0.60 19.95 5.79
CA GLU A 237 -0.30 20.59 4.51
C GLU A 237 0.61 21.79 4.75
N LEU A 238 1.64 21.94 3.93
CA LEU A 238 2.47 23.14 3.80
C LEU A 238 2.44 23.58 2.34
N SER A 239 1.99 24.80 2.09
CA SER A 239 1.84 25.36 0.75
C SER A 239 2.68 26.62 0.59
N PHE A 240 3.33 26.75 -0.56
CA PHE A 240 3.99 27.97 -0.99
C PHE A 240 3.40 28.38 -2.35
N LYS A 241 3.01 29.65 -2.50
CA LYS A 241 2.44 30.19 -3.74
C LYS A 241 3.15 31.49 -4.11
N HIS A 242 3.27 31.75 -5.40
CA HIS A 242 3.55 33.06 -5.95
C HIS A 242 2.26 33.58 -6.60
N ASN A 243 1.84 34.77 -6.22
CA ASN A 243 0.60 35.38 -6.66
C ASN A 243 0.92 36.47 -7.68
N PHE A 244 0.32 36.39 -8.86
CA PHE A 244 0.50 37.38 -9.91
C PHE A 244 -0.49 38.52 -9.70
N HIS A 245 0.04 39.73 -9.49
CA HIS A 245 -0.79 40.92 -9.43
C HIS A 245 -1.16 41.38 -10.85
N LEU A 246 -2.45 41.31 -11.19
CA LEU A 246 -3.00 41.85 -12.43
C LEU A 246 -3.79 43.11 -12.13
N SER A 247 -3.16 44.27 -12.31
CA SER A 247 -3.79 45.56 -12.03
C SER A 247 -5.06 45.75 -12.86
N GLY A 248 -6.15 46.18 -12.21
CA GLY A 248 -7.44 46.41 -12.87
C GLY A 248 -8.32 45.16 -13.05
N TYR A 249 -7.86 43.98 -12.62
CA TYR A 249 -8.65 42.75 -12.65
C TYR A 249 -9.05 42.35 -11.23
N ALA A 250 -10.29 41.86 -11.09
CA ALA A 250 -10.82 41.31 -9.85
C ALA A 250 -10.38 39.86 -9.60
N PHE A 251 -9.31 39.38 -10.26
CA PHE A 251 -8.74 38.06 -10.02
C PHE A 251 -7.20 38.10 -9.99
N GLU A 252 -6.62 37.21 -9.19
CA GLU A 252 -5.18 37.05 -9.02
C GLU A 252 -4.79 35.59 -9.29
N PRO A 253 -4.17 35.31 -10.44
CA PRO A 253 -3.61 33.99 -10.71
C PRO A 253 -2.48 33.67 -9.74
N TYR A 254 -2.26 32.38 -9.47
CA TYR A 254 -1.11 31.93 -8.70
C TYR A 254 -0.58 30.59 -9.21
N ILE A 255 0.70 30.36 -8.95
CA ILE A 255 1.35 29.06 -9.07
C ILE A 255 2.08 28.73 -7.77
N GLY A 256 2.24 27.47 -7.46
CA GLY A 256 2.85 27.08 -6.20
C GLY A 256 3.18 25.60 -6.09
N GLY A 257 3.66 25.25 -4.90
CA GLY A 257 3.96 23.89 -4.51
C GLY A 257 3.36 23.58 -3.15
N VAL A 258 2.89 22.34 -2.98
CA VAL A 258 2.36 21.84 -1.73
C VAL A 258 3.13 20.57 -1.33
N ILE A 259 3.48 20.50 -0.06
CA ILE A 259 3.99 19.29 0.58
C ILE A 259 2.98 18.93 1.65
N TYR A 260 2.52 17.69 1.67
CA TYR A 260 1.54 17.27 2.67
C TYR A 260 1.78 15.83 3.13
N GLY A 261 1.40 15.52 4.37
CA GLY A 261 1.57 14.19 4.97
C GLY A 261 1.65 14.19 6.50
N GLY A 262 1.87 13.01 7.09
CA GLY A 262 2.58 12.88 8.37
C GLY A 262 1.94 13.36 9.68
N TRP A 263 0.62 13.26 9.92
CA TRP A 263 0.10 13.53 11.29
C TRP A 263 0.22 12.31 12.23
N MET A 264 -0.03 11.08 11.76
CA MET A 264 0.13 9.84 12.55
C MET A 264 0.76 8.73 11.70
N ASP A 265 1.67 7.95 12.30
CA ASP A 265 2.16 6.64 11.81
C ASP A 265 2.51 6.53 10.31
N GLY A 266 3.42 7.38 9.80
CA GLY A 266 4.03 7.14 8.48
C GLY A 266 3.07 7.28 7.28
N PHE A 267 2.07 8.16 7.41
CA PHE A 267 1.20 8.59 6.31
C PHE A 267 2.00 8.97 5.05
N PRO A 268 1.46 8.71 3.85
CA PRO A 268 2.17 9.06 2.62
C PRO A 268 2.47 10.55 2.53
N ILE A 269 3.63 10.86 1.97
CA ILE A 269 4.10 12.23 1.75
C ILE A 269 3.80 12.58 0.30
N GLY A 270 2.90 13.54 0.10
CA GLY A 270 2.58 14.11 -1.19
C GLY A 270 3.40 15.35 -1.50
N PHE A 271 3.80 15.47 -2.76
CA PHE A 271 4.40 16.65 -3.34
C PHE A 271 3.61 17.01 -4.59
N SER A 272 2.99 18.19 -4.62
CA SER A 272 2.19 18.61 -5.77
C SER A 272 2.55 20.02 -6.20
N PHE A 273 2.55 20.26 -7.50
CA PHE A 273 2.44 21.59 -8.05
C PHE A 273 0.96 21.99 -8.05
N MET A 274 0.70 23.26 -7.75
CA MET A 274 -0.64 23.82 -7.79
C MET A 274 -0.66 25.06 -8.68
N GLY A 275 -1.79 25.28 -9.34
CA GLY A 275 -2.06 26.48 -10.11
C GLY A 275 -3.53 26.83 -10.00
N GLY A 276 -3.85 28.12 -9.93
CA GLY A 276 -5.21 28.56 -9.72
C GLY A 276 -5.37 30.06 -9.85
N ALA A 277 -6.55 30.53 -9.46
CA ALA A 277 -6.84 31.96 -9.37
C ALA A 277 -7.76 32.24 -8.20
N ASP A 278 -7.48 33.35 -7.50
CA ASP A 278 -8.34 33.94 -6.48
C ASP A 278 -9.17 35.05 -7.14
N LEU A 279 -10.49 34.92 -7.14
CA LEU A 279 -11.46 35.90 -7.60
C LEU A 279 -11.98 36.70 -6.40
N PHE A 280 -12.06 38.01 -6.50
CA PHE A 280 -12.51 38.94 -5.45
C PHE A 280 -13.88 39.52 -5.83
N PRO A 281 -15.01 38.89 -5.45
CA PRO A 281 -16.34 39.30 -5.92
C PRO A 281 -16.80 40.64 -5.31
N MET A 282 -16.16 41.04 -4.20
CA MET A 282 -16.48 42.25 -3.44
C MET A 282 -15.38 43.31 -3.56
N ASP A 283 -14.63 43.35 -4.67
CA ASP A 283 -13.63 44.39 -4.95
C ASP A 283 -14.31 45.74 -5.24
N LYS A 284 -15.01 46.26 -4.23
CA LYS A 284 -15.52 47.63 -4.14
C LYS A 284 -14.57 48.37 -3.22
N ASP A 285 -14.09 49.52 -3.67
CA ASP A 285 -13.18 50.40 -2.92
C ASP A 285 -11.81 49.79 -2.58
N GLY A 286 -11.36 48.77 -3.33
CA GLY A 286 -10.06 48.11 -3.14
C GLY A 286 -10.03 47.09 -1.99
N ASN A 287 -11.18 46.79 -1.38
CA ASN A 287 -11.27 45.80 -0.32
C ASN A 287 -11.27 44.38 -0.90
N ARG A 288 -10.12 43.72 -0.80
CA ARG A 288 -9.87 42.36 -1.31
C ARG A 288 -9.80 41.31 -0.20
N ASN A 289 -10.56 41.52 0.88
CA ASN A 289 -10.54 40.61 2.01
C ASN A 289 -11.22 39.27 1.70
N PHE A 290 -12.36 39.25 1.02
CA PHE A 290 -13.05 37.99 0.66
C PHE A 290 -12.74 37.56 -0.77
N TYR A 291 -12.40 36.28 -0.95
CA TYR A 291 -12.16 35.69 -2.27
C TYR A 291 -12.74 34.30 -2.41
N VAL A 292 -13.08 33.95 -3.66
CA VAL A 292 -13.45 32.62 -4.11
C VAL A 292 -12.33 32.12 -5.01
N LEU A 293 -11.99 30.84 -4.95
CA LEU A 293 -10.85 30.34 -5.70
C LEU A 293 -11.16 29.05 -6.46
N GLY A 294 -10.45 28.88 -7.57
CA GLY A 294 -10.29 27.61 -8.26
C GLY A 294 -8.83 27.20 -8.26
N GLU A 295 -8.55 25.93 -7.95
CA GLU A 295 -7.19 25.39 -7.86
C GLU A 295 -7.14 24.02 -8.56
N ALA A 296 -6.13 23.82 -9.39
CA ALA A 296 -5.74 22.51 -9.89
C ALA A 296 -4.42 22.08 -9.26
N ARG A 297 -4.30 20.80 -8.95
CA ARG A 297 -3.07 20.18 -8.44
C ARG A 297 -2.64 19.03 -9.33
N LEU A 298 -1.34 18.89 -9.52
CA LEU A 298 -0.71 17.72 -10.14
C LEU A 298 0.54 17.38 -9.34
N GLY A 299 0.68 16.12 -8.96
CA GLY A 299 1.74 15.74 -8.03
C GLY A 299 2.06 14.26 -8.00
N ILE A 300 2.89 13.93 -7.03
CA ILE A 300 3.28 12.57 -6.69
C ILE A 300 3.08 12.33 -5.20
N VAL A 301 2.78 11.09 -4.85
CA VAL A 301 2.60 10.65 -3.48
C VAL A 301 3.55 9.50 -3.22
N LEU A 302 4.49 9.71 -2.30
CA LEU A 302 5.37 8.67 -1.79
C LEU A 302 4.64 7.93 -0.67
N TYR A 303 4.46 6.63 -0.84
CA TYR A 303 3.80 5.78 0.14
C TYR A 303 4.59 4.49 0.37
N SER A 304 4.48 3.92 1.56
CA SER A 304 4.94 2.55 1.78
C SER A 304 3.79 1.59 1.44
N GLN A 305 4.07 0.60 0.57
CA GLN A 305 3.11 -0.47 0.26
C GLN A 305 2.76 -1.33 1.49
N ILE A 306 3.61 -1.30 2.51
CA ILE A 306 3.50 -2.16 3.68
C ILE A 306 3.79 -1.34 4.95
N TYR A 307 2.78 -1.22 5.82
CA TYR A 307 2.98 -0.81 7.21
C TYR A 307 2.77 -2.03 8.10
N PHE A 308 3.86 -2.67 8.51
CA PHE A 308 3.84 -3.63 9.62
C PHE A 308 4.67 -3.03 10.77
N ASP A 309 4.00 -2.67 11.87
CA ASP A 309 4.68 -2.62 13.15
C ASP A 309 4.66 -4.04 13.72
N THR A 310 5.81 -4.72 13.65
CA THR A 310 5.94 -6.09 14.15
C THR A 310 6.33 -6.14 15.63
N GLY A 311 6.59 -5.00 16.28
CA GLY A 311 7.05 -4.90 17.67
C GLY A 311 8.41 -5.57 17.97
N LYS A 312 9.04 -6.27 17.01
CA LYS A 312 10.32 -6.98 17.19
C LYS A 312 11.39 -6.61 16.18
N ASN A 313 11.01 -6.07 15.03
CA ASN A 313 11.94 -5.57 14.03
C ASN A 313 11.49 -4.16 13.62
N THR A 314 12.28 -3.17 14.02
CA THR A 314 12.31 -1.83 13.41
C THR A 314 12.90 -1.93 11.99
N GLU A 315 12.37 -2.82 11.15
CA GLU A 315 12.68 -2.78 9.72
C GLU A 315 12.02 -1.53 9.15
N GLY A 316 12.86 -0.50 8.96
CA GLY A 316 12.45 0.87 8.71
C GLY A 316 11.32 0.98 7.69
N ILE A 317 10.30 1.75 8.10
CA ILE A 317 9.13 2.24 7.35
C ILE A 317 9.50 2.81 5.96
N TRP A 318 10.77 3.10 5.74
CA TRP A 318 11.35 3.73 4.55
C TRP A 318 12.01 2.77 3.54
N LYS A 319 12.00 1.45 3.77
CA LYS A 319 12.78 0.52 2.94
C LYS A 319 12.19 0.24 1.55
N LYS A 320 10.89 0.49 1.32
CA LYS A 320 10.20 0.29 0.03
C LYS A 320 9.12 1.36 -0.18
N LEU A 321 9.53 2.52 -0.68
CA LEU A 321 8.61 3.56 -1.11
C LEU A 321 8.14 3.28 -2.54
N SER A 322 6.83 3.34 -2.74
CA SER A 322 6.19 3.36 -4.04
C SER A 322 5.62 4.75 -4.32
N ILE A 323 5.28 5.00 -5.58
CA ILE A 323 4.88 6.32 -6.07
C ILE A 323 3.50 6.22 -6.70
N LEU A 324 2.57 7.07 -6.25
CA LEU A 324 1.33 7.36 -6.97
C LEU A 324 1.49 8.70 -7.69
N ALA A 325 0.92 8.82 -8.88
CA ALA A 325 0.63 10.12 -9.45
C ALA A 325 -0.71 10.61 -8.89
N GLU A 326 -0.86 11.92 -8.75
CA GLU A 326 -2.12 12.53 -8.34
C GLU A 326 -2.48 13.74 -9.18
N GLY A 327 -3.79 13.94 -9.34
CA GLY A 327 -4.36 15.12 -9.98
C GLY A 327 -5.65 15.51 -9.30
N GLY A 328 -5.81 16.78 -8.95
CA GLY A 328 -6.99 17.26 -8.22
C GLY A 328 -7.50 18.59 -8.73
N ILE A 329 -8.80 18.82 -8.57
CA ILE A 329 -9.47 20.09 -8.85
C ILE A 329 -10.26 20.48 -7.61
N TYR A 330 -10.05 21.70 -7.15
CA TYR A 330 -10.58 22.23 -5.92
C TYR A 330 -11.26 23.57 -6.15
N LEU A 331 -12.35 23.78 -5.43
CA LEU A 331 -13.03 25.05 -5.30
C LEU A 331 -13.04 25.46 -3.84
N GLY A 332 -12.95 26.75 -3.57
CA GLY A 332 -12.83 27.21 -2.20
C GLY A 332 -13.18 28.68 -2.04
N ALA A 333 -13.10 29.11 -0.80
CA ALA A 333 -13.19 30.51 -0.42
C ALA A 333 -12.13 30.80 0.63
N GLY A 334 -11.78 32.07 0.74
CA GLY A 334 -10.88 32.53 1.77
C GLY A 334 -11.19 33.94 2.20
N TYR A 335 -10.61 34.28 3.34
CA TYR A 335 -10.63 35.60 3.92
C TYR A 335 -9.20 36.01 4.23
N ARG A 336 -8.76 37.09 3.61
CA ARG A 336 -7.50 37.78 3.86
C ARG A 336 -7.78 38.98 4.76
N PHE A 337 -6.91 39.20 5.73
CA PHE A 337 -6.95 40.34 6.62
C PHE A 337 -6.00 41.40 6.06
N ASP A 338 -6.47 42.09 5.03
CA ASP A 338 -5.83 43.31 4.54
C ASP A 338 -6.42 44.54 5.24
N ARG A 339 -5.72 45.67 5.14
CA ARG A 339 -6.11 46.95 5.76
C ARG A 339 -7.55 47.36 5.48
#